data_AF-E1X3T0-F1
#
_entry.id   AF-E1X3T0-F1
#
_cell.length_a   1.000
_cell.length_b   1.000
_cell.length_c   1.000
_cell.angle_alpha   90.00
_cell.angle_beta   90.00
_cell.angle_gamma   90.00
#
_symmetry.space_group_name_H-M   'P 1'
#
loop_
_entity.id
_entity.type
_entity.pdbx_description
1 polymer ?
#
loop_
_entity_poly.entity_id
_entity_poly.type
_entity_poly.pdbx_seq_one_letter_code
_entity_poly.pdbx_strand_id
1 'polypeptide(L)'
;MLNKLFFLSLILISSSFAEEVCKDGQIKYTEHQKEVIKNVKICKDSEGSIYSTNCSKLKCNFLKEPFKRPLDFRKYAGTMGSPGFKACRELKGSPQIIKYKFNGEKYWLDDARCIVDKKTFVSNAIILEVWKSYILD
;
A
#
# COMPACT_ATOMS: atom_id res chain seq x y z
N MET A 1 -31.65 13.55 -52.23
CA MET A 1 -31.18 13.93 -50.87
C MET A 1 -31.55 12.79 -49.92
N LEU A 2 -30.61 11.91 -49.56
CA LEU A 2 -30.90 10.85 -48.60
C LEU A 2 -29.64 10.46 -47.80
N ASN A 3 -29.77 10.70 -46.51
CA ASN A 3 -29.11 10.12 -45.35
C ASN A 3 -27.59 9.90 -45.32
N LYS A 4 -26.96 10.83 -44.60
CA LYS A 4 -25.80 10.60 -43.74
C LYS A 4 -26.09 9.40 -42.81
N LEU A 5 -25.36 8.30 -42.99
CA LEU A 5 -25.22 7.27 -41.96
C LEU A 5 -23.75 7.28 -41.51
N PHE A 6 -23.43 8.23 -40.63
CA PHE A 6 -22.15 8.26 -39.93
C PHE A 6 -22.26 7.29 -38.75
N PHE A 7 -21.92 6.02 -38.98
CA PHE A 7 -21.78 5.04 -37.90
C PHE A 7 -20.49 5.36 -37.13
N LEU A 8 -20.59 6.32 -36.20
CA LEU A 8 -19.54 6.56 -35.22
C LEU A 8 -19.63 5.43 -34.18
N SER A 9 -18.96 4.31 -34.47
CA SER A 9 -18.71 3.25 -33.51
C SER A 9 -17.80 3.80 -32.40
N LEU A 10 -18.41 4.39 -31.37
CA LEU A 10 -17.75 4.78 -30.14
C LEU A 10 -17.35 3.49 -29.41
N ILE A 11 -16.13 3.02 -29.66
CA ILE A 11 -15.52 1.92 -28.90
C ILE A 11 -15.33 2.44 -27.48
N LEU A 12 -16.29 2.15 -26.61
CA LEU A 12 -16.20 2.30 -25.17
C LEU A 12 -15.12 1.33 -24.69
N ILE A 13 -13.87 1.80 -24.67
CA ILE A 13 -12.79 1.14 -23.94
C ILE A 13 -13.14 1.31 -22.45
N SER A 14 -13.88 0.35 -21.91
CA SER A 14 -14.07 0.21 -20.47
C SER A 14 -12.71 -0.14 -19.88
N SER A 15 -11.97 0.88 -19.42
CA SER A 15 -10.80 0.70 -18.58
C SER A 15 -11.26 -0.05 -17.33
N SER A 16 -11.02 -1.36 -17.31
CA SER A 16 -11.12 -2.18 -16.12
C SER A 16 -9.94 -1.80 -15.22
N PHE A 17 -10.09 -0.69 -14.50
CA PHE A 17 -9.27 -0.45 -13.34
C PHE A 17 -9.48 -1.65 -12.42
N ALA A 18 -8.44 -2.48 -12.29
CA ALA A 18 -8.51 -3.65 -11.42
C ALA A 18 -8.88 -3.16 -10.01
N GLU A 19 -10.09 -3.50 -9.58
CA GLU A 19 -10.62 -3.02 -8.32
C GLU A 19 -9.88 -3.71 -7.17
N GLU A 20 -9.68 -2.98 -6.06
CA GLU A 20 -9.15 -3.54 -4.82
C GLU A 20 -9.89 -4.81 -4.42
N VAL A 21 -9.14 -5.83 -3.96
CA VAL A 21 -9.71 -7.08 -3.47
C VAL A 21 -9.25 -7.35 -2.03
N CYS A 22 -10.20 -7.62 -1.13
CA CYS A 22 -9.92 -8.01 0.25
C CYS A 22 -10.23 -9.49 0.50
N LYS A 23 -9.23 -10.28 0.90
CA LYS A 23 -9.33 -11.72 1.15
C LYS A 23 -8.52 -12.12 2.38
N ASP A 24 -8.75 -13.34 2.84
CA ASP A 24 -7.92 -13.91 3.90
C ASP A 24 -6.52 -14.21 3.35
N GLY A 25 -5.52 -14.07 4.21
CA GLY A 25 -4.12 -14.24 3.87
C GLY A 25 -3.29 -14.54 5.10
N GLN A 26 -1.99 -14.67 4.88
CA GLN A 26 -1.02 -14.93 5.94
C GLN A 26 0.10 -13.92 5.85
N ILE A 27 0.56 -13.41 6.99
CA ILE A 27 1.74 -12.56 7.08
C ILE A 27 2.76 -13.24 7.99
N LYS A 28 3.99 -13.27 7.50
CA LYS A 28 5.15 -13.89 8.13
C LYS A 28 6.23 -12.85 8.38
N TYR A 29 6.74 -12.80 9.59
CA TYR A 29 7.78 -11.84 10.00
C TYR A 29 8.62 -12.38 11.15
N THR A 30 9.75 -11.72 11.42
CA THR A 30 10.63 -12.09 12.55
C THR A 30 10.38 -11.16 13.73
N GLU A 31 10.18 -11.73 14.90
CA GLU A 31 10.02 -11.01 16.18
C GLU A 31 10.85 -11.74 17.24
N HIS A 32 11.76 -11.03 17.91
CA HIS A 32 12.71 -11.62 18.87
C HIS A 32 13.43 -12.88 18.34
N GLN A 33 13.94 -12.80 17.11
CA GLN A 33 14.63 -13.89 16.38
C GLN A 33 13.76 -15.13 16.11
N LYS A 34 12.44 -15.06 16.33
CA LYS A 34 11.50 -16.14 16.03
C LYS A 34 10.62 -15.76 14.86
N GLU A 35 10.34 -16.74 14.00
CA GLU A 35 9.39 -16.57 12.92
C GLU A 35 7.96 -16.58 13.50
N VAL A 36 7.18 -15.58 13.14
CA VAL A 36 5.77 -15.43 13.52
C VAL A 36 4.93 -15.44 12.25
N ILE A 37 3.95 -16.33 12.17
CA ILE A 37 2.97 -16.41 11.10
C ILE A 37 1.60 -16.05 11.67
N LYS A 38 0.90 -15.10 11.05
CA LYS A 38 -0.45 -14.69 11.43
C LYS A 38 -1.41 -14.81 10.25
N ASN A 39 -2.56 -15.41 10.48
CA ASN A 39 -3.69 -15.35 9.57
C ASN A 39 -4.39 -14.00 9.75
N VAL A 40 -4.57 -13.27 8.66
CA VAL A 40 -5.14 -11.92 8.66
C VAL A 40 -5.97 -11.71 7.41
N LYS A 41 -6.97 -10.82 7.47
CA LYS A 41 -7.64 -10.34 6.26
C LYS A 41 -6.84 -9.17 5.68
N ILE A 42 -6.45 -9.29 4.41
CA ILE A 42 -5.59 -8.36 3.67
C ILE A 42 -6.40 -7.79 2.51
N CYS A 43 -6.29 -6.50 2.27
CA CYS A 43 -6.71 -5.88 1.00
C CYS A 43 -5.47 -5.69 0.13
N LYS A 44 -5.63 -5.93 -1.18
CA LYS A 44 -4.59 -5.78 -2.20
C LYS A 44 -5.12 -4.89 -3.32
N ASP A 45 -4.35 -3.89 -3.71
CA ASP A 45 -4.67 -3.05 -4.87
C ASP A 45 -4.22 -3.67 -6.20
N SER A 46 -4.47 -2.95 -7.29
CA SER A 46 -4.09 -3.37 -8.65
C SER A 46 -2.59 -3.48 -8.86
N GLU A 47 -1.81 -2.67 -8.14
CA GLU A 47 -0.35 -2.65 -8.20
C GLU A 47 0.29 -3.74 -7.33
N GLY A 48 -0.53 -4.43 -6.52
CA GLY A 48 -0.12 -5.54 -5.67
C GLY A 48 0.35 -5.13 -4.28
N SER A 49 0.20 -3.85 -3.90
CA SER A 49 0.44 -3.40 -2.53
C SER A 49 -0.67 -3.88 -1.61
N ILE A 50 -0.32 -4.14 -0.35
CA ILE A 50 -1.22 -4.73 0.65
C ILE A 50 -1.47 -3.82 1.85
N TYR A 51 -2.64 -3.93 2.44
CA TYR A 51 -3.02 -3.13 3.61
C TYR A 51 -4.12 -3.82 4.41
N SER A 52 -4.31 -3.38 5.64
CA SER A 52 -5.39 -3.86 6.50
C SER A 52 -6.76 -3.41 5.96
N THR A 53 -7.81 -4.15 6.33
CA THR A 53 -9.18 -3.89 5.84
C THR A 53 -9.75 -2.53 6.21
N ASN A 54 -9.34 -1.97 7.34
CA ASN A 54 -9.70 -0.60 7.74
C ASN A 54 -8.97 0.48 6.93
N CYS A 55 -8.01 0.10 6.08
CA CYS A 55 -7.36 0.95 5.09
C CYS A 55 -7.96 0.77 3.68
N SER A 56 -9.02 -0.03 3.53
CA SER A 56 -9.71 -0.25 2.25
C SER A 56 -10.04 1.07 1.55
N LYS A 57 -9.78 1.10 0.24
CA LYS A 57 -9.87 2.23 -0.67
C LYS A 57 -9.03 3.43 -0.21
N LEU A 58 -7.89 3.13 0.41
CA LEU A 58 -6.94 4.07 1.02
C LEU A 58 -7.58 5.01 2.05
N LYS A 59 -8.67 4.59 2.72
CA LYS A 59 -9.43 5.43 3.65
C LYS A 59 -8.82 5.56 5.06
N CYS A 60 -7.68 4.94 5.32
CA CYS A 60 -7.04 4.99 6.63
C CYS A 60 -6.65 6.42 7.02
N ASN A 61 -6.97 6.79 8.26
CA ASN A 61 -6.83 8.16 8.74
C ASN A 61 -5.39 8.69 8.66
N PHE A 62 -4.39 7.84 8.93
CA PHE A 62 -2.99 8.24 8.85
C PHE A 62 -2.45 8.38 7.41
N LEU A 63 -3.25 8.07 6.37
CA LEU A 63 -2.94 8.43 4.98
C LEU A 63 -3.57 9.76 4.53
N LYS A 64 -4.37 10.40 5.38
CA LYS A 64 -5.05 11.66 5.03
C LYS A 64 -4.13 12.86 5.19
N GLU A 65 -4.41 13.89 4.38
CA GLU A 65 -3.85 15.24 4.48
C GLU A 65 -2.31 15.31 4.50
N PRO A 66 -1.60 14.73 3.51
CA PRO A 66 -0.14 14.74 3.47
C PRO A 66 0.44 16.16 3.48
N PHE A 67 -0.26 17.12 2.88
CA PHE A 67 0.13 18.54 2.86
C PHE A 67 0.23 19.21 4.24
N LYS A 68 -0.53 18.75 5.25
CA LYS A 68 -0.47 19.32 6.61
C LYS A 68 0.73 18.81 7.41
N ARG A 69 1.37 17.75 6.94
CA ARG A 69 2.42 17.01 7.64
C ARG A 69 3.39 16.39 6.64
N PRO A 70 4.16 17.23 5.93
CA PRO A 70 5.19 16.75 5.04
C PRO A 70 6.22 15.90 5.80
N LEU A 71 6.80 14.91 5.11
CA LEU A 71 7.79 14.00 5.70
C LEU A 71 9.16 14.61 5.54
N ASP A 72 9.87 14.81 6.64
CA ASP A 72 11.20 15.40 6.60
C ASP A 72 12.27 14.31 6.60
N PHE A 73 12.75 13.98 5.39
CA PHE A 73 13.78 12.96 5.21
C PHE A 73 15.19 13.46 5.57
N ARG A 74 15.39 14.77 5.66
CA ARG A 74 16.68 15.38 6.04
C ARG A 74 17.09 14.99 7.46
N LYS A 75 16.13 14.71 8.36
CA LYS A 75 16.37 14.15 9.71
C LYS A 75 17.06 12.79 9.70
N TYR A 76 17.00 12.08 8.58
CA TYR A 76 17.58 10.76 8.37
C TYR A 76 18.83 10.82 7.48
N ALA A 77 19.39 12.02 7.24
CA ALA A 77 20.65 12.19 6.56
C ALA A 77 21.74 11.34 7.25
N GLY A 78 22.46 10.54 6.47
CA GLY A 78 23.48 9.62 7.00
C GLY A 78 22.96 8.32 7.63
N THR A 79 21.64 8.13 7.74
CA THR A 79 21.08 6.84 8.19
C THR A 79 20.80 5.91 7.02
N MET A 80 21.28 4.67 7.11
CA MET A 80 20.95 3.60 6.17
C MET A 80 19.48 3.16 6.36
N GLY A 81 18.75 3.01 5.25
CA GLY A 81 17.38 2.49 5.27
C GLY A 81 16.57 2.95 4.06
N SER A 82 15.53 2.18 3.71
CA SER A 82 14.70 2.49 2.55
C SER A 82 13.84 3.76 2.78
N PRO A 83 13.53 4.53 1.73
CA PRO A 83 12.60 5.67 1.80
C PRO A 83 11.29 5.33 2.52
N GLY A 84 10.72 4.16 2.23
CA GLY A 84 9.48 3.68 2.86
C GLY A 84 9.59 3.53 4.38
N PHE A 85 10.75 3.08 4.88
CA PHE A 85 11.00 2.96 6.32
C PHE A 85 11.12 4.33 6.97
N LYS A 86 11.77 5.30 6.30
CA LYS A 86 11.86 6.69 6.76
C LYS A 86 10.48 7.33 6.83
N ALA A 87 9.67 7.15 5.78
CA ALA A 87 8.30 7.64 5.74
C ALA A 87 7.44 7.06 6.86
N CYS A 88 7.48 5.75 7.08
CA CYS A 88 6.76 5.11 8.16
C CYS A 88 7.11 5.70 9.55
N ARG A 89 8.40 5.97 9.81
CA ARG A 89 8.85 6.56 11.08
C ARG A 89 8.40 8.00 11.26
N GLU A 90 8.43 8.83 10.22
CA GLU A 90 7.87 10.20 10.29
C GLU A 90 6.38 10.17 10.60
N LEU A 91 5.66 9.16 10.08
CA LEU A 91 4.25 8.89 10.38
C LEU A 91 4.00 8.24 11.74
N LYS A 92 5.02 8.12 12.60
CA LYS A 92 4.99 7.48 13.93
C LYS A 92 4.60 6.00 13.90
N GLY A 93 4.72 5.35 12.75
CA GLY A 93 4.55 3.92 12.60
C GLY A 93 5.85 3.14 12.84
N SER A 94 5.70 1.83 12.90
CA SER A 94 6.79 0.85 13.01
C SER A 94 6.97 0.15 11.66
N PRO A 95 8.09 0.37 10.94
CA PRO A 95 8.34 -0.33 9.69
C PRO A 95 8.72 -1.78 9.95
N GLN A 96 8.26 -2.69 9.09
CA GLN A 96 8.55 -4.12 9.21
C GLN A 96 8.69 -4.77 7.83
N ILE A 97 9.76 -5.55 7.64
CA ILE A 97 9.90 -6.47 6.50
C ILE A 97 9.03 -7.69 6.78
N ILE A 98 8.22 -8.06 5.80
CA ILE A 98 7.32 -9.20 5.89
C ILE A 98 7.42 -10.07 4.64
N LYS A 99 6.94 -11.30 4.78
CA LYS A 99 6.46 -12.08 3.65
C LYS A 99 4.96 -12.30 3.79
N TYR A 100 4.22 -12.37 2.71
CA TYR A 100 2.78 -12.61 2.75
C TYR A 100 2.31 -13.63 1.71
N LYS A 101 1.16 -14.24 1.98
CA LYS A 101 0.36 -15.03 1.05
C LYS A 101 -1.02 -14.41 0.98
N PHE A 102 -1.50 -14.15 -0.23
CA PHE A 102 -2.83 -13.60 -0.43
C PHE A 102 -3.78 -14.67 -0.96
N ASN A 103 -4.98 -14.81 -0.38
CA ASN A 103 -6.06 -15.67 -0.90
C ASN A 103 -5.62 -17.12 -1.25
N GLY A 104 -4.85 -17.77 -0.36
CA GLY A 104 -4.40 -19.14 -0.57
C GLY A 104 -3.26 -19.31 -1.58
N GLU A 105 -2.59 -18.22 -1.98
CA GLU A 105 -1.39 -18.27 -2.82
C GLU A 105 -0.35 -19.28 -2.29
N LYS A 106 0.24 -20.03 -3.23
CA LYS A 106 1.19 -21.11 -2.92
C LYS A 106 2.51 -20.57 -2.37
N TYR A 107 2.97 -19.44 -2.90
CA TYR A 107 4.28 -18.86 -2.62
C TYR A 107 4.18 -17.64 -1.72
N TRP A 108 5.25 -17.40 -0.95
CA TRP A 108 5.38 -16.19 -0.16
C TRP A 108 5.91 -15.05 -1.03
N LEU A 109 5.24 -13.91 -1.00
CA LEU A 109 5.66 -12.66 -1.62
C LEU A 109 6.33 -11.77 -0.57
N ASP A 110 7.40 -11.07 -0.95
CA ASP A 110 8.09 -10.14 -0.06
C ASP A 110 7.41 -8.76 -0.10
N ASP A 111 7.32 -8.11 1.05
CA ASP A 111 6.88 -6.72 1.14
C ASP A 111 7.47 -6.03 2.39
N ALA A 112 7.38 -4.71 2.41
CA ALA A 112 7.68 -3.87 3.54
C ALA A 112 6.42 -3.07 3.92
N ARG A 113 5.96 -3.23 5.16
CA ARG A 113 4.78 -2.51 5.66
C ARG A 113 5.13 -1.50 6.75
N CYS A 114 4.24 -0.54 6.93
CA CYS A 114 4.19 0.33 8.08
C CYS A 114 3.04 -0.07 8.99
N ILE A 115 3.35 -0.38 10.25
CA ILE A 115 2.36 -0.70 11.28
C ILE A 115 2.11 0.54 12.12
N VAL A 116 0.90 1.06 12.15
CA VAL A 116 0.56 2.24 12.96
C VAL A 116 -0.16 1.89 14.25
N ASP A 117 -0.87 0.75 14.26
CA ASP A 117 -1.45 0.17 15.48
C ASP A 117 -1.62 -1.35 15.32
N LYS A 118 -2.24 -2.02 16.30
CA LYS A 118 -2.42 -3.48 16.31
C LYS A 118 -3.23 -4.05 15.14
N LYS A 119 -4.09 -3.23 14.52
CA LYS A 119 -5.02 -3.62 13.45
C LYS A 119 -4.68 -2.96 12.11
N THR A 120 -3.95 -1.85 12.14
CA THR A 120 -3.73 -1.00 10.97
C THR A 120 -2.32 -1.13 10.43
N PHE A 121 -2.21 -1.51 9.16
CA PHE A 121 -0.96 -1.42 8.41
C PHE A 121 -1.22 -1.09 6.94
N VAL A 122 -0.18 -0.59 6.27
CA VAL A 122 -0.14 -0.43 4.80
C VAL A 122 1.25 -0.77 4.28
N SER A 123 1.36 -1.22 3.04
CA SER A 123 2.64 -1.31 2.35
C SER A 123 3.30 0.06 2.30
N ASN A 124 4.62 0.06 2.44
CA ASN A 124 5.40 1.28 2.36
C ASN A 124 5.35 1.91 0.96
N ALA A 125 5.10 1.12 -0.09
CA ALA A 125 4.89 1.62 -1.44
C ALA A 125 3.74 2.63 -1.52
N ILE A 126 2.60 2.32 -0.88
CA ILE A 126 1.43 3.22 -0.80
C ILE A 126 1.79 4.53 -0.09
N ILE A 127 2.56 4.45 1.01
CA ILE A 127 2.98 5.67 1.71
C ILE A 127 3.81 6.54 0.78
N LEU A 128 4.79 5.95 0.08
CA LEU A 128 5.65 6.70 -0.83
C LEU A 128 4.89 7.29 -2.00
N GLU A 129 3.88 6.59 -2.52
CA GLU A 129 3.01 7.09 -3.58
C GLU A 129 2.20 8.30 -3.10
N VAL A 130 1.50 8.17 -1.97
CA VAL A 130 0.63 9.22 -1.43
C VAL A 130 1.45 10.44 -0.97
N TRP A 131 2.64 10.24 -0.41
CA TRP A 131 3.49 11.31 0.10
C TRP A 131 4.52 11.85 -0.87
N LYS A 132 4.64 11.31 -2.10
CA LYS A 132 5.73 11.65 -3.03
C LYS A 132 5.98 13.15 -3.16
N SER A 133 4.92 13.94 -3.32
CA SER A 133 4.99 15.40 -3.49
C SER A 133 5.15 16.20 -2.18
N TYR A 134 5.18 15.51 -1.04
CA TYR A 134 5.22 16.09 0.30
C TYR A 134 6.40 15.55 1.13
N ILE A 135 7.37 14.94 0.46
CA ILE A 135 8.66 14.58 1.05
C ILE A 135 9.59 15.79 0.93
N LEU A 136 10.21 16.17 2.02
CA LEU A 136 11.28 17.16 2.10
C LEU A 136 12.58 16.39 2.24
N ASP A 137 13.34 16.28 1.16
CA ASP A 137 14.62 15.57 1.10
C ASP A 137 15.83 16.51 1.03
#